data_AF-A0A928WBA8-F1
#
_entry.id   AF-A0A928WBA8-F1
#
_cell.length_a   1.000
_cell.length_b   1.000
_cell.length_c   1.000
_cell.angle_alpha   90.00
_cell.angle_beta   90.00
_cell.angle_gamma   90.00
#
_symmetry.space_group_name_H-M   'P 1'
#
loop_
_entity.id
_entity.type
_entity.pdbx_description
1 polymer ?
#
loop_
_entity_poly.entity_id
_entity_poly.type
_entity_poly.pdbx_seq_one_letter_code
_entity_poly.pdbx_strand_id
1 'polypeptide(L)'
;MSGGDYIRFVFIGSSTCPFSNNDNTHNMVNYLKESLKKITELNSINFIVTGLSVDLYPQLGLNYLKNTYPYHEVMVGSSVYNLGSVFYSAGNPSTPHILIIHEKYDTELVGINLSQISDSQQVLHSFSGVFEIKEFYNFIKSSTQEEINNFLSLSN
;
A
#
# COMPACT_ATOMS: atom_id res chain seq x y z
N MET A 1 -11.12 13.68 9.58
CA MET A 1 -9.67 13.38 9.61
C MET A 1 -8.97 14.71 9.85
N SER A 2 -8.05 14.79 10.81
CA SER A 2 -7.12 15.90 10.84
C SER A 2 -6.22 15.80 9.61
N GLY A 3 -5.83 16.92 9.03
CA GLY A 3 -4.76 16.95 8.04
C GLY A 3 -3.49 16.32 8.59
N GLY A 4 -2.58 15.97 7.70
CA GLY A 4 -1.35 15.29 8.07
C GLY A 4 -0.61 14.67 6.91
N ASP A 5 0.54 14.10 7.25
CA ASP A 5 1.42 13.38 6.36
C ASP A 5 1.21 11.86 6.55
N TYR A 6 1.08 11.14 5.44
CA TYR A 6 0.77 9.72 5.39
C TYR A 6 1.64 8.99 4.36
N ILE A 7 2.15 7.83 4.73
CA ILE A 7 2.60 6.81 3.78
C ILE A 7 1.51 5.75 3.67
N ARG A 8 1.00 5.56 2.46
CA ARG A 8 0.07 4.48 2.13
C ARG A 8 0.81 3.34 1.45
N PHE A 9 0.69 2.16 2.03
CA PHE A 9 1.07 0.88 1.43
C PHE A 9 -0.16 0.26 0.79
N VAL A 10 -0.12 0.07 -0.53
CA VAL A 10 -1.20 -0.58 -1.28
C VAL A 10 -0.71 -1.94 -1.74
N PHE A 11 -1.40 -3.01 -1.36
CA PHE A 11 -1.16 -4.35 -1.90
C PHE A 11 -2.31 -4.76 -2.82
N ILE A 12 -1.98 -5.17 -4.04
CA ILE A 12 -2.92 -5.71 -5.01
C ILE A 12 -2.57 -7.18 -5.25
N GLY A 13 -3.50 -8.08 -4.97
CA GLY A 13 -3.30 -9.52 -5.16
C GLY A 13 -4.50 -10.24 -5.77
N SER A 14 -4.36 -11.54 -5.98
CA SER A 14 -5.43 -12.42 -6.44
C SER A 14 -5.31 -13.80 -5.83
N SER A 15 -6.43 -14.39 -5.42
CA SER A 15 -6.52 -15.79 -4.99
C SER A 15 -6.17 -16.79 -6.08
N THR A 16 -6.30 -16.40 -7.34
CA THR A 16 -6.10 -17.28 -8.51
C THR A 16 -4.72 -17.16 -9.14
N CYS A 17 -3.95 -16.13 -8.79
CA CYS A 17 -2.59 -15.96 -9.30
C CYS A 17 -1.59 -16.72 -8.41
N PRO A 18 -0.86 -17.74 -8.91
CA PRO A 18 0.09 -18.53 -8.11
C PRO A 18 1.22 -17.69 -7.50
N PHE A 19 1.65 -16.64 -8.20
CA PHE A 19 2.68 -15.71 -7.70
C PHE A 19 2.16 -14.80 -6.59
N SER A 20 0.84 -14.58 -6.53
CA SER A 20 0.21 -13.75 -5.51
C SER A 20 -0.27 -14.59 -4.31
N ASN A 21 -0.80 -15.78 -4.59
CA ASN A 21 -1.35 -16.72 -3.63
C ASN A 21 -0.34 -17.80 -3.26
N ASN A 22 0.74 -17.38 -2.60
CA ASN A 22 1.72 -18.28 -2.01
C ASN A 22 2.26 -17.70 -0.71
N ASP A 23 2.69 -18.58 0.18
CA ASP A 23 3.12 -18.21 1.53
C ASP A 23 4.34 -17.28 1.52
N ASN A 24 5.26 -17.43 0.56
CA ASN A 24 6.43 -16.56 0.46
C ASN A 24 6.01 -15.11 0.21
N THR A 25 5.07 -14.88 -0.71
CA THR A 25 4.56 -13.55 -1.04
C THR A 25 3.79 -12.98 0.14
N HIS A 26 2.93 -13.78 0.80
CA HIS A 26 2.22 -13.34 1.99
C HIS A 26 3.17 -12.91 3.11
N ASN A 27 4.22 -13.70 3.37
CA ASN A 27 5.24 -13.40 4.37
C ASN A 27 6.01 -12.12 4.04
N MET A 28 6.40 -11.92 2.78
CA MET A 28 7.08 -10.70 2.34
C MET A 28 6.19 -9.46 2.53
N VAL A 29 4.92 -9.54 2.11
CA VAL A 29 3.95 -8.44 2.28
C VAL A 29 3.74 -8.10 3.75
N ASN A 30 3.57 -9.10 4.62
CA ASN A 30 3.39 -8.88 6.05
C ASN A 30 4.63 -8.24 6.69
N TYR A 31 5.83 -8.72 6.34
CA TYR A 31 7.08 -8.13 6.83
C TYR A 31 7.24 -6.67 6.39
N LEU A 32 6.98 -6.39 5.11
CA LEU A 32 7.10 -5.05 4.54
C LEU A 32 6.17 -4.06 5.25
N LYS A 33 4.89 -4.41 5.43
CA LYS A 33 3.92 -3.56 6.15
C LYS A 33 4.39 -3.26 7.58
N GLU A 34 4.78 -4.29 8.34
CA GLU A 34 5.20 -4.11 9.72
C GLU A 34 6.48 -3.29 9.85
N SER A 35 7.43 -3.47 8.91
CA SER A 35 8.70 -2.75 8.93
C SER A 35 8.52 -1.29 8.57
N LEU A 36 7.77 -1.00 7.50
CA LEU A 36 7.49 0.36 7.07
C LEU A 36 6.66 1.12 8.10
N LYS A 37 5.65 0.47 8.70
CA LYS A 37 4.84 1.05 9.78
C LYS A 37 5.71 1.57 10.93
N LYS A 38 6.63 0.74 11.42
CA LYS A 38 7.54 1.12 12.51
C LYS A 38 8.39 2.33 12.14
N ILE A 39 8.91 2.36 10.92
CA ILE A 39 9.76 3.46 10.45
C ILE A 39 8.96 4.75 10.32
N THR A 40 7.77 4.71 9.74
CA THR A 40 6.92 5.92 9.62
C THR A 40 6.47 6.42 10.99
N GLU A 41 6.14 5.53 11.93
CA GLU A 41 5.78 5.90 13.31
C GLU A 41 6.94 6.63 14.02
N LEU A 42 8.19 6.20 13.83
CA LEU A 42 9.37 6.87 14.38
C LEU A 42 9.57 8.29 13.83
N ASN A 43 9.09 8.55 12.61
CA ASN A 43 9.16 9.86 11.96
C ASN A 43 7.86 10.68 12.12
N SER A 44 6.95 10.28 13.02
CA SER A 44 5.65 10.93 13.22
C SER A 44 4.78 11.03 11.95
N ILE A 45 4.96 10.09 11.01
CA ILE A 45 4.18 9.98 9.79
C ILE A 45 3.18 8.83 9.94
N ASN A 46 1.94 9.09 9.52
CA ASN A 46 0.89 8.09 9.63
C ASN A 46 1.08 6.99 8.58
N PHE A 47 0.77 5.74 8.92
CA PHE A 47 0.87 4.61 8.00
C PHE A 47 -0.50 4.01 7.71
N ILE A 48 -0.91 4.05 6.44
CA ILE A 48 -2.16 3.46 5.98
C ILE A 48 -1.84 2.23 5.13
N VAL A 49 -2.71 1.23 5.20
CA VAL A 49 -2.55 -0.02 4.45
C VAL A 49 -3.86 -0.33 3.75
N THR A 50 -3.82 -0.38 2.42
CA THR A 50 -4.98 -0.74 1.60
C THR A 50 -4.71 -2.09 0.95
N GLY A 51 -5.65 -3.02 1.11
CA GLY A 51 -5.63 -4.33 0.47
C GLY A 51 -6.63 -4.37 -0.68
N LEU A 52 -6.17 -4.70 -1.88
CA LEU A 52 -7.01 -4.90 -3.04
C LEU A 52 -6.88 -6.34 -3.51
N SER A 53 -8.03 -6.95 -3.81
CA SER A 53 -8.05 -8.21 -4.55
C SER A 53 -8.81 -8.05 -5.86
N VAL A 54 -8.17 -8.51 -6.94
CA VAL A 54 -8.76 -8.58 -8.30
C VAL A 54 -9.53 -9.88 -8.52
N ASP A 55 -9.98 -10.53 -7.44
CA ASP A 55 -10.88 -11.67 -7.55
C ASP A 55 -12.26 -11.21 -8.01
N LEU A 56 -12.90 -12.03 -8.86
CA LEU A 56 -14.23 -11.72 -9.39
C LEU A 56 -15.28 -11.61 -8.27
N TYR A 57 -15.21 -12.54 -7.31
CA TYR A 57 -16.15 -12.63 -6.20
C TYR A 57 -15.56 -11.98 -4.93
N PRO A 58 -16.27 -11.02 -4.30
CA PRO A 58 -15.80 -10.35 -3.09
C PRO A 58 -15.37 -11.31 -1.97
N GLN A 59 -16.11 -12.40 -1.76
CA GLN A 59 -15.82 -13.37 -0.69
C GLN A 59 -14.48 -14.08 -0.89
N LEU A 60 -14.12 -14.40 -2.15
CA LEU A 60 -12.80 -14.98 -2.45
C LEU A 60 -11.70 -13.98 -2.16
N GLY A 61 -11.88 -12.72 -2.59
CA GLY A 61 -10.92 -11.66 -2.33
C GLY A 61 -10.73 -11.35 -0.84
N LEU A 62 -11.82 -11.32 -0.07
CA LEU A 62 -11.76 -11.14 1.38
C LEU A 62 -11.03 -12.30 2.06
N ASN A 63 -11.32 -13.53 1.65
CA ASN A 63 -10.66 -14.71 2.21
C ASN A 63 -9.17 -14.75 1.85
N TYR A 64 -8.81 -14.35 0.63
CA TYR A 64 -7.42 -14.22 0.20
C TYR A 64 -6.66 -13.19 1.03
N LEU A 65 -7.20 -11.98 1.18
CA LEU A 65 -6.55 -10.88 1.90
C LEU A 65 -6.41 -11.17 3.41
N LYS A 66 -7.11 -12.15 3.98
CA LYS A 66 -6.87 -12.59 5.37
C LYS A 66 -5.45 -13.12 5.57
N ASN A 67 -4.83 -13.68 4.53
CA ASN A 67 -3.46 -14.21 4.60
C ASN A 67 -2.41 -13.09 4.82
N THR A 68 -2.79 -11.86 4.49
CA THR A 68 -1.95 -10.67 4.58
C THR A 68 -2.62 -9.55 5.38
N TYR A 69 -3.51 -9.88 6.33
CA TYR A 69 -4.09 -8.92 7.29
C TYR A 69 -2.99 -8.37 8.24
N PRO A 70 -3.11 -7.18 8.87
CA PRO A 70 -4.19 -6.18 8.83
C PRO A 70 -4.15 -5.21 7.65
N TYR A 71 -5.34 -4.67 7.35
CA TYR A 71 -5.61 -3.59 6.40
C TYR A 71 -6.52 -2.54 7.05
N HIS A 72 -6.27 -1.27 6.75
CA HIS A 72 -7.16 -0.17 7.12
C HIS A 72 -8.33 -0.06 6.14
N GLU A 73 -8.07 -0.37 4.87
CA GLU A 73 -9.06 -0.37 3.80
C GLU A 73 -8.95 -1.66 2.98
N VAL A 74 -10.09 -2.21 2.57
CA VAL A 74 -10.14 -3.41 1.74
C VAL A 74 -11.08 -3.17 0.56
N MET A 75 -10.59 -3.45 -0.65
CA MET A 75 -11.36 -3.41 -1.88
C MET A 75 -11.31 -4.78 -2.57
N VAL A 76 -12.48 -5.33 -2.90
CA VAL A 76 -12.61 -6.68 -3.45
C VAL A 76 -13.72 -6.73 -4.50
N GLY A 77 -13.70 -7.75 -5.35
CA GLY A 77 -14.72 -7.97 -6.37
C GLY A 77 -14.49 -7.14 -7.63
N SER A 78 -15.28 -7.41 -8.67
CA SER A 78 -15.23 -6.75 -9.98
C SER A 78 -13.92 -6.95 -10.76
N SER A 79 -13.05 -7.87 -10.32
CA SER A 79 -11.81 -8.23 -10.99
C SER A 79 -10.96 -7.02 -11.41
N VAL A 80 -10.39 -7.02 -12.63
CA VAL A 80 -9.61 -5.91 -13.18
C VAL A 80 -10.42 -4.62 -13.38
N TYR A 81 -11.76 -4.69 -13.31
CA TYR A 81 -12.65 -3.53 -13.36
C TYR A 81 -12.91 -2.91 -11.99
N ASN A 82 -12.30 -3.45 -10.92
CA ASN A 82 -12.31 -2.81 -9.62
C ASN A 82 -11.71 -1.41 -9.75
N LEU A 83 -12.48 -0.36 -9.46
CA LEU A 83 -12.04 1.03 -9.62
C LEU A 83 -10.76 1.34 -8.85
N GLY A 84 -10.55 0.70 -7.69
CA GLY A 84 -9.29 0.79 -6.96
C GLY A 84 -8.15 0.14 -7.73
N SER A 85 -8.36 -1.04 -8.30
CA SER A 85 -7.35 -1.67 -9.17
C SER A 85 -7.06 -0.82 -10.41
N VAL A 86 -8.06 -0.21 -11.04
CA VAL A 86 -7.87 0.67 -12.21
C VAL A 86 -7.09 1.92 -11.84
N PHE A 87 -7.44 2.54 -10.71
CA PHE A 87 -6.77 3.75 -10.20
C PHE A 87 -5.31 3.48 -9.83
N TYR A 88 -5.05 2.37 -9.12
CA TYR A 88 -3.73 2.07 -8.59
C TYR A 88 -2.81 1.31 -9.57
N SER A 89 -3.35 0.50 -10.49
CA SER A 89 -2.51 -0.27 -11.41
C SER A 89 -1.97 0.56 -12.59
N ALA A 90 -2.51 1.76 -12.84
CA ALA A 90 -2.07 2.68 -13.90
C ALA A 90 -1.79 2.01 -15.28
N GLY A 91 -2.52 0.94 -15.60
CA GLY A 91 -2.37 0.18 -16.86
C GLY A 91 -1.58 -1.13 -16.77
N ASN A 92 -1.03 -1.51 -15.62
CA ASN A 92 -0.39 -2.82 -15.42
C ASN A 92 -1.12 -3.67 -14.37
N PRO A 93 -2.17 -4.44 -14.75
CA PRO A 93 -3.02 -5.20 -13.83
C PRO A 93 -2.35 -6.48 -13.29
N SER A 94 -1.03 -6.49 -13.16
CA SER A 94 -0.26 -7.62 -12.65
C SER A 94 -0.55 -7.88 -11.17
N THR A 95 -0.57 -9.14 -10.76
CA THR A 95 -0.57 -9.52 -9.34
C THR A 95 0.57 -10.52 -9.08
N PRO A 96 1.27 -10.42 -7.93
CA PRO A 96 1.12 -9.43 -6.87
C PRO A 96 1.68 -8.06 -7.27
N HIS A 97 1.20 -6.97 -6.66
CA HIS A 97 1.70 -5.62 -6.87
C HIS A 97 1.71 -4.86 -5.53
N ILE A 98 2.76 -4.10 -5.25
CA ILE A 98 2.84 -3.17 -4.12
C ILE A 98 3.06 -1.75 -4.63
N LEU A 99 2.33 -0.78 -4.08
CA LEU A 99 2.59 0.66 -4.27
C LEU A 99 2.88 1.31 -2.93
N ILE A 100 3.84 2.21 -2.94
CA ILE A 100 4.12 3.11 -1.82
C ILE A 100 3.76 4.51 -2.27
N ILE A 101 2.82 5.13 -1.56
CA ILE A 101 2.26 6.43 -1.90
C ILE A 101 2.48 7.37 -0.73
N HIS A 102 2.95 8.58 -1.02
CA HIS A 102 2.98 9.68 -0.08
C HIS A 102 1.73 10.52 -0.27
N GLU A 103 0.95 10.70 0.80
CA GLU A 103 -0.24 11.53 0.81
C GLU A 103 -0.08 12.64 1.84
N LYS A 104 -0.36 13.88 1.44
CA LYS A 104 -0.50 15.01 2.35
C LYS A 104 -1.91 15.56 2.22
N TYR A 105 -2.54 15.75 3.37
CA TYR A 105 -3.83 16.41 3.47
C TYR A 105 -3.62 17.69 4.26
N ASP A 106 -3.74 18.83 3.61
CA ASP A 106 -3.79 20.10 4.32
C ASP A 106 -5.23 20.32 4.76
N THR A 107 -5.47 20.40 6.07
CA THR A 107 -6.75 20.85 6.59
C THR A 107 -6.59 22.24 7.17
N GLU A 108 -6.98 23.27 6.41
CA GLU A 108 -7.35 24.54 7.02
C GLU A 108 -8.75 24.39 7.63
N LEU A 109 -8.80 23.92 8.88
CA LEU A 109 -10.04 23.93 9.66
C LEU A 109 -10.33 25.37 10.16
N VAL A 110 -10.55 26.30 9.24
CA VAL A 110 -11.08 27.63 9.55
C VAL A 110 -12.57 27.63 9.17
N GLY A 111 -13.41 27.26 10.14
CA GLY A 111 -14.87 27.48 10.09
C GLY A 111 -15.59 26.79 8.92
N ILE A 112 -15.77 25.47 8.99
CA ILE A 112 -16.80 24.71 8.24
C ILE A 112 -16.91 25.05 6.73
N ASN A 113 -15.78 25.19 6.03
CA ASN A 113 -15.75 25.18 4.57
C ASN A 113 -14.87 24.02 4.11
N LEU A 114 -15.48 22.86 3.85
CA LEU A 114 -14.84 21.67 3.29
C LEU A 114 -14.34 21.88 1.84
N SER A 115 -14.50 23.07 1.27
CA SER A 115 -14.16 23.41 -0.11
C SER A 115 -12.67 23.71 -0.35
N GLN A 116 -11.83 23.65 0.69
CA GLN A 116 -10.38 23.93 0.60
C GLN A 116 -9.52 22.79 1.15
N ILE A 117 -9.95 21.54 0.99
CA ILE A 117 -9.04 20.41 1.20
C ILE A 117 -8.11 20.36 -0.03
N SER A 118 -6.85 20.74 0.15
CA SER A 118 -5.80 20.34 -0.79
C SER A 118 -5.26 18.99 -0.37
N ASP A 119 -5.43 18.01 -1.25
CA ASP A 119 -4.74 16.72 -1.17
C ASP A 119 -3.64 16.66 -2.23
N SER A 120 -2.48 16.17 -1.83
CA SER A 120 -1.42 15.79 -2.77
C SER A 120 -1.11 14.32 -2.57
N GLN A 121 -1.22 13.53 -3.65
CA GLN A 121 -0.83 12.13 -3.67
C GLN A 121 0.30 11.94 -4.68
N GLN A 122 1.38 11.30 -4.24
CA GLN A 122 2.50 10.96 -5.09
C GLN A 122 2.83 9.48 -4.91
N VAL A 123 2.81 8.73 -6.01
CA VAL A 123 3.38 7.38 -6.03
C VAL A 123 4.90 7.52 -5.91
N LEU A 124 5.46 7.06 -4.80
CA LEU A 124 6.90 7.04 -4.58
C LEU A 124 7.53 5.85 -5.30
N HIS A 125 6.94 4.66 -5.10
CA HIS A 125 7.46 3.40 -5.61
C HIS A 125 6.35 2.45 -6.03
N SER A 126 6.66 1.62 -7.02
CA SER A 126 5.77 0.60 -7.57
C SER A 126 6.56 -0.67 -7.81
N PHE A 127 6.09 -1.79 -7.27
CA PHE A 127 6.71 -3.11 -7.38
C PHE A 127 5.73 -4.11 -7.96
N SER A 128 5.99 -4.58 -9.17
CA SER A 128 5.14 -5.50 -9.93
C SER A 128 5.74 -6.90 -9.96
N GLY A 129 4.94 -7.89 -9.58
CA GLY A 129 5.33 -9.30 -9.58
C GLY A 129 6.21 -9.70 -8.39
N VAL A 130 6.40 -11.01 -8.26
CA VAL A 130 7.08 -11.60 -7.10
C VAL A 130 8.57 -11.25 -7.00
N PHE A 131 9.23 -11.00 -8.14
CA PHE A 131 10.66 -10.69 -8.17
C PHE A 131 10.95 -9.30 -7.59
N GLU A 132 10.26 -8.26 -8.08
CA GLU A 132 10.43 -6.89 -7.57
C GLU A 132 10.03 -6.78 -6.10
N ILE A 133 8.95 -7.45 -5.70
CA ILE A 133 8.54 -7.52 -4.28
C ILE A 133 9.62 -8.20 -3.42
N LYS A 134 10.30 -9.22 -3.95
CA LYS A 134 11.40 -9.88 -3.24
C LYS A 134 12.62 -8.98 -3.12
N GLU A 135 12.96 -8.23 -4.16
CA GLU A 135 14.04 -7.24 -4.10
C GLU A 135 13.71 -6.15 -3.07
N PHE A 136 12.49 -5.65 -3.06
CA PHE A 136 12.02 -4.69 -2.07
C PHE A 136 12.07 -5.24 -0.64
N TYR A 137 11.60 -6.47 -0.44
CA TYR A 137 11.69 -7.17 0.84
C TYR A 137 13.14 -7.29 1.31
N ASN A 138 14.06 -7.69 0.42
CA ASN A 138 15.47 -7.83 0.77
C ASN A 138 16.09 -6.48 1.12
N PHE A 139 15.78 -5.43 0.35
CA PHE A 139 16.21 -4.06 0.64
C PHE A 139 15.77 -3.64 2.04
N ILE A 140 14.46 -3.65 2.34
CA ILE A 140 13.94 -3.26 3.65
C ILE A 140 14.55 -4.08 4.79
N LYS A 141 14.84 -5.37 4.55
CA LYS A 141 15.42 -6.25 5.56
C LYS A 141 16.90 -5.97 5.85
N SER A 142 17.67 -5.54 4.84
CA SER A 142 19.11 -5.28 4.99
C SER A 142 19.45 -3.81 5.22
N SER A 143 18.53 -2.90 4.94
CA SER A 143 18.75 -1.46 5.03
C SER A 143 18.66 -0.93 6.45
N THR A 144 19.44 0.11 6.69
CA THR A 144 19.37 0.96 7.87
C THR A 144 18.10 1.82 7.83
N GLN A 145 17.70 2.36 8.99
CA GLN A 145 16.57 3.28 9.07
C GLN A 145 16.77 4.53 8.19
N GLU A 146 17.99 5.07 8.13
CA GLU A 146 18.31 6.23 7.30
C GLU A 146 18.12 5.96 5.81
N GLU A 147 18.57 4.80 5.32
CA GLU A 147 18.37 4.39 3.93
C GLU A 147 16.89 4.25 3.59
N ILE A 148 16.07 3.74 4.53
CA ILE A 148 14.63 3.61 4.32
C ILE A 148 13.93 4.97 4.38
N ASN A 149 14.33 5.87 5.29
CA ASN A 149 13.84 7.24 5.32
C ASN A 149 14.10 7.95 3.99
N ASN A 150 15.33 7.84 3.47
CA ASN A 150 15.71 8.40 2.17
C ASN A 150 14.90 7.78 1.03
N PHE A 151 14.73 6.45 1.04
CA PHE A 151 13.90 5.74 0.07
C PHE A 151 12.44 6.25 0.09
N LEU A 152 11.88 6.52 1.27
CA LEU A 152 10.54 7.05 1.44
C LEU A 152 10.45 8.59 1.27
N SER A 153 11.56 9.27 0.95
CA SER A 153 11.63 10.74 0.88
C SER A 153 11.18 11.45 2.17
N LEU A 154 11.43 10.82 3.32
CA LEU A 154 11.13 11.40 4.64
C LEU A 154 12.30 12.28 5.07
N SER A 155 12.02 13.51 5.49
CA SER A 155 13.05 14.40 6.04
C SER A 155 13.43 13.96 7.45
N ASN A 156 14.73 13.88 7.75
CA ASN A 156 15.23 13.71 9.13
C ASN A 156 15.10 15.00 9.94
#